data_AF-A0A521EG23-F1
#
_entry.id   AF-A0A521EG23-F1
#
_cell.length_a   1.000
_cell.length_b   1.000
_cell.length_c   1.000
_cell.angle_alpha   90.00
_cell.angle_beta   90.00
_cell.angle_gamma   90.00
#
_symmetry.space_group_name_H-M   'P 1'
#
loop_
_entity.id
_entity.type
_entity.pdbx_description
1 polymer ?
#
loop_
_entity_poly.entity_id
_entity_poly.type
_entity_poly.pdbx_seq_one_letter_code
_entity_poly.pdbx_strand_id
1 'polypeptide(L)'
;MELRDLIGSLKSLLEKEKEILIEFPIKNVDEFMEIQEKKRQLLLEISKYSKEELSSFQEEILKISELNSTISALLMNHISFFEEFEKELFGEKLTYRESEKKQNLFNGRV
;
A
#
# COMPACT_ATOMS: atom_id res chain seq x y z
N MET A 1 -15.82 -20.42 -6.78
CA MET A 1 -14.39 -20.44 -7.14
C MET A 1 -13.68 -21.27 -6.09
N GLU A 2 -12.75 -22.15 -6.46
CA GLU A 2 -12.09 -23.02 -5.49
C GLU A 2 -11.02 -22.25 -4.70
N LEU A 3 -10.69 -22.70 -3.48
CA LEU A 3 -9.69 -22.05 -2.62
C LEU A 3 -8.33 -21.89 -3.31
N ARG A 4 -7.91 -22.90 -4.08
CA ARG A 4 -6.68 -22.86 -4.87
C ARG A 4 -6.68 -21.72 -5.88
N ASP A 5 -7.79 -21.52 -6.57
CA ASP A 5 -7.94 -20.45 -7.57
C ASP A 5 -7.95 -19.07 -6.91
N LEU A 6 -8.58 -18.96 -5.73
CA LEU A 6 -8.58 -17.73 -4.92
C LEU A 6 -7.15 -17.33 -4.52
N ILE A 7 -6.39 -18.27 -3.97
CA ILE A 7 -4.99 -18.04 -3.55
C ILE A 7 -4.10 -17.72 -4.77
N GLY A 8 -4.25 -18.48 -5.86
CA GLY A 8 -3.52 -18.23 -7.11
C GLY A 8 -3.81 -16.86 -7.72
N SER A 9 -5.09 -16.45 -7.71
CA SER A 9 -5.51 -15.13 -8.19
C SER A 9 -4.94 -14.01 -7.32
N LEU A 10 -4.97 -14.18 -5.99
CA LEU A 10 -4.41 -13.19 -5.07
C LEU A 10 -2.91 -13.02 -5.30
N LYS A 11 -2.18 -14.12 -5.45
CA LYS A 11 -0.75 -14.10 -5.77
C LYS A 11 -0.47 -13.36 -7.08
N SER A 12 -1.22 -13.64 -8.15
CA SER A 12 -1.05 -12.97 -9.44
C SER A 12 -1.33 -11.46 -9.36
N LEU A 13 -2.34 -11.04 -8.58
CA LEU A 13 -2.60 -9.62 -8.35
C LEU A 13 -1.47 -8.92 -7.60
N LEU A 14 -0.87 -9.59 -6.61
CA LEU A 14 0.30 -9.05 -5.89
C LEU A 14 1.52 -8.94 -6.80
N GLU A 15 1.76 -9.90 -7.70
CA GLU A 15 2.83 -9.81 -8.69
C GLU A 15 2.63 -8.59 -9.61
N LYS A 16 1.41 -8.37 -10.11
CA LYS A 16 1.07 -7.19 -10.92
C LYS A 16 1.20 -5.88 -10.15
N GLU A 17 0.75 -5.84 -8.91
CA GLU A 17 0.90 -4.68 -8.04
C GLU A 17 2.37 -4.30 -7.86
N LYS A 18 3.22 -5.29 -7.62
CA LYS A 18 4.66 -5.10 -7.52
C LYS A 18 5.23 -4.51 -8.81
N GLU A 19 4.84 -5.03 -9.98
CA GLU A 19 5.28 -4.50 -11.27
C GLU A 19 4.90 -3.03 -11.45
N ILE A 20 3.65 -2.67 -11.11
CA ILE A 20 3.18 -1.28 -11.16
C ILE A 20 3.96 -0.39 -10.20
N LEU A 21 4.24 -0.87 -8.98
CA LEU A 21 4.98 -0.09 -7.98
C LEU A 21 6.46 0.04 -8.30
N ILE A 22 7.05 -0.83 -9.12
CA ILE A 22 8.43 -0.62 -9.61
C ILE A 22 8.48 0.56 -10.58
N GLU A 23 7.41 0.80 -11.34
CA GLU A 23 7.31 1.96 -12.22
C GLU A 23 6.92 3.22 -11.44
N PHE A 24 7.89 3.87 -10.79
CA PHE A 24 7.68 5.13 -10.09
C PHE A 24 8.07 6.36 -10.95
N PRO A 25 7.21 7.39 -11.08
CA PRO A 25 5.86 7.49 -10.52
C PRO A 25 4.86 6.57 -11.24
N ILE A 26 3.85 6.10 -10.49
CA ILE A 26 2.82 5.18 -11.00
C ILE A 26 2.12 5.81 -12.20
N LYS A 27 2.24 5.17 -13.37
CA LYS A 27 1.67 5.68 -14.63
C LYS A 27 0.17 5.38 -14.75
N ASN A 28 -0.27 4.25 -14.24
CA ASN A 28 -1.67 3.79 -14.34
C ASN A 28 -2.29 3.64 -12.95
N VAL A 29 -2.74 4.76 -12.39
CA VAL A 29 -3.36 4.80 -11.06
C VAL A 29 -4.68 4.04 -11.02
N ASP A 30 -5.46 4.07 -12.10
CA ASP A 30 -6.76 3.39 -12.17
C ASP A 30 -6.58 1.86 -12.09
N GLU A 31 -5.63 1.31 -12.84
CA GLU A 31 -5.29 -0.12 -12.77
C GLU A 31 -4.79 -0.51 -11.37
N PHE A 32 -3.95 0.32 -10.75
CA PHE A 32 -3.50 0.09 -9.39
C PHE A 32 -4.69 0.02 -8.41
N MET A 33 -5.63 0.96 -8.50
CA MET A 33 -6.82 1.00 -7.66
C MET A 33 -7.74 -0.20 -7.90
N GLU A 34 -7.93 -0.62 -9.14
CA GLU A 34 -8.67 -1.84 -9.47
C GLU A 34 -8.04 -3.08 -8.84
N ILE A 35 -6.70 -3.19 -8.88
CA ILE A 35 -5.98 -4.29 -8.25
C ILE A 35 -6.22 -4.29 -6.74
N GLN A 36 -6.18 -3.13 -6.07
CA GLN A 36 -6.47 -3.04 -4.64
C GLN A 36 -7.86 -3.57 -4.29
N GLU A 37 -8.87 -3.20 -5.07
CA GLU A 37 -10.24 -3.63 -4.82
C GLU A 37 -10.42 -5.14 -5.07
N LYS A 38 -9.86 -5.66 -6.17
CA LYS A 38 -9.90 -7.11 -6.47
C LYS A 38 -9.21 -7.92 -5.37
N LYS A 39 -8.05 -7.47 -4.85
CA LYS A 39 -7.38 -8.13 -3.71
C LYS A 39 -8.27 -8.14 -2.46
N ARG A 40 -8.94 -7.04 -2.14
CA ARG A 40 -9.84 -6.93 -0.99
C ARG A 40 -10.96 -7.97 -1.09
N GLN A 41 -11.57 -8.09 -2.27
CA GLN A 41 -12.62 -9.08 -2.52
C GLN A 41 -12.11 -10.52 -2.39
N LEU A 42 -10.94 -10.83 -2.94
CA LEU A 42 -10.33 -12.16 -2.79
C LEU A 42 -10.03 -12.50 -1.33
N LEU A 43 -9.50 -11.55 -0.55
CA LEU A 43 -9.24 -11.76 0.88
C LEU A 43 -10.52 -12.01 1.68
N LEU A 44 -11.62 -11.35 1.34
CA LEU A 44 -12.93 -11.60 1.93
C LEU A 44 -13.50 -12.97 1.58
N GLU A 45 -13.22 -13.49 0.39
CA GLU A 45 -13.60 -14.85 0.01
C GLU A 45 -12.70 -15.90 0.69
N ILE A 46 -11.39 -15.66 0.74
CA ILE A 46 -10.41 -16.55 1.40
C ILE A 46 -10.67 -16.64 2.91
N SER A 47 -11.10 -15.55 3.56
CA SER A 47 -11.37 -15.53 5.00
C SER A 47 -12.54 -16.41 5.43
N LYS A 48 -13.37 -16.90 4.49
CA LYS A 48 -14.46 -17.83 4.75
C LYS A 48 -13.97 -19.27 4.97
N TYR A 49 -12.74 -19.58 4.59
CA TYR A 49 -12.16 -20.92 4.72
C TYR A 49 -11.51 -21.09 6.09
N SER A 50 -11.53 -22.32 6.59
CA SER A 50 -10.93 -22.68 7.86
C SER A 50 -9.40 -22.67 7.81
N LYS A 51 -8.77 -22.63 8.98
CA LYS A 51 -7.31 -22.68 9.10
C LYS A 51 -6.74 -24.00 8.56
N GLU A 52 -7.49 -25.09 8.75
CA GLU A 52 -7.16 -26.43 8.27
C GLU A 52 -7.18 -26.50 6.74
N GLU A 53 -8.11 -25.81 6.08
CA GLU A 53 -8.15 -25.72 4.62
C GLU A 53 -6.98 -24.88 4.09
N LEU A 54 -6.67 -23.76 4.75
CA LEU A 54 -5.56 -22.88 4.38
C LEU A 54 -4.18 -23.50 4.62
N SER A 55 -4.04 -24.38 5.61
CA SER A 55 -2.75 -25.04 5.91
C SER A 55 -2.26 -25.92 4.76
N SER A 56 -3.17 -26.41 3.90
CA SER A 56 -2.82 -27.16 2.69
C SER A 56 -2.11 -26.32 1.63
N PHE A 57 -2.09 -24.99 1.77
CA PHE A 57 -1.48 -24.02 0.86
C PHE A 57 -0.38 -23.20 1.54
N GLN A 58 0.28 -23.77 2.55
CA GLN A 58 1.25 -23.06 3.38
C GLN A 58 2.40 -22.43 2.57
N GLU A 59 2.89 -23.12 1.52
CA GLU A 59 3.93 -22.58 0.65
C GLU A 59 3.46 -21.36 -0.15
N GLU A 60 2.25 -21.41 -0.69
CA GLU A 60 1.64 -20.31 -1.43
C GLU A 60 1.38 -19.10 -0.52
N ILE A 61 0.89 -19.34 0.70
CA ILE A 61 0.67 -18.29 1.70
C ILE A 61 2.00 -17.62 2.08
N LEU A 62 3.08 -18.41 2.21
CA LEU A 62 4.41 -17.87 2.48
C LEU A 62 4.89 -16.96 1.33
N LYS A 63 4.74 -17.39 0.08
CA LYS A 63 5.07 -16.57 -1.11
C LYS A 63 4.23 -15.29 -1.17
N ILE A 64 2.95 -15.35 -0.81
CA ILE A 64 2.07 -14.18 -0.70
C ILE A 64 2.59 -13.20 0.37
N SER A 65 3.06 -13.71 1.51
CA SER A 65 3.66 -12.89 2.58
C SER A 65 4.95 -12.20 2.12
N GLU A 66 5.81 -12.90 1.39
CA GLU A 66 7.05 -12.35 0.81
C GLU A 66 6.75 -11.25 -0.22
N LEU A 67 5.76 -11.47 -1.10
CA LEU A 67 5.31 -10.48 -2.07
C LEU A 67 4.78 -9.22 -1.36
N ASN A 68 3.92 -9.39 -0.34
CA ASN A 68 3.42 -8.28 0.47
C ASN A 68 4.53 -7.49 1.16
N SER A 69 5.55 -8.19 1.67
CA SER A 69 6.72 -7.54 2.30
C SER A 69 7.49 -6.68 1.28
N THR A 70 7.67 -7.21 0.07
CA THR A 70 8.31 -6.48 -1.03
C THR A 70 7.51 -5.24 -1.44
N ILE A 71 6.20 -5.39 -1.63
CA ILE A 71 5.27 -4.29 -1.95
C ILE A 71 5.31 -3.20 -0.86
N SER A 72 5.30 -3.61 0.42
CA SER A 72 5.38 -2.67 1.54
C SER A 72 6.68 -1.86 1.52
N ALA A 73 7.81 -2.50 1.19
CA ALA A 73 9.09 -1.80 1.05
C ALA A 73 9.07 -0.78 -0.11
N LEU A 74 8.46 -1.12 -1.25
CA LEU A 74 8.30 -0.20 -2.38
C LEU A 74 7.44 1.02 -2.00
N LEU A 75 6.30 0.79 -1.33
CA LEU A 75 5.43 1.88 -0.86
C LEU A 75 6.16 2.80 0.11
N MET A 76 6.91 2.25 1.07
CA MET A 76 7.71 3.05 2.00
C MET A 76 8.79 3.85 1.27
N ASN A 77 9.44 3.27 0.28
CA ASN A 77 10.41 3.99 -0.54
C ASN A 77 9.78 5.18 -1.28
N HIS A 78 8.59 4.99 -1.86
CA HIS A 78 7.86 6.09 -2.51
C HIS A 78 7.48 7.20 -1.53
N ILE A 79 6.99 6.84 -0.35
CA ILE A 79 6.65 7.80 0.72
C ILE A 79 7.89 8.61 1.11
N SER A 80 9.02 7.93 1.37
CA SER A 80 10.27 8.61 1.71
C SER A 80 10.74 9.56 0.60
N PHE A 81 10.61 9.16 -0.68
CA PHE A 81 10.91 10.05 -1.80
C PHE A 81 10.01 11.30 -1.80
N PHE A 82 8.71 11.15 -1.52
CA PHE A 82 7.81 12.31 -1.42
C PHE A 82 8.16 13.22 -0.25
N GLU A 83 8.51 12.66 0.90
CA GLU A 83 8.95 13.44 2.07
C GLU A 83 10.26 14.21 1.77
N GLU A 84 11.22 13.59 1.10
CA GLU A 84 12.45 14.23 0.64
C GLU A 84 12.15 15.34 -0.37
N PHE A 85 11.28 15.07 -1.35
CA PHE A 85 10.86 16.05 -2.35
C PHE A 85 10.21 17.28 -1.69
N GLU A 86 9.31 17.07 -0.73
CA GLU A 86 8.68 18.16 0.03
C GLU A 86 9.71 18.95 0.86
N LYS A 87 10.64 18.26 1.51
CA LYS A 87 11.72 18.88 2.29
C LYS A 87 12.61 19.75 1.42
N GLU A 88 12.98 19.30 0.23
CA GLU A 88 13.82 20.06 -0.70
C GLU A 88 13.08 21.28 -1.28
N LEU A 89 11.80 21.15 -1.62
CA LEU A 89 11.03 22.26 -2.19
C LEU A 89 10.58 23.30 -1.17
N PHE A 90 10.24 22.89 0.05
CA PHE A 90 9.60 23.75 1.04
C PHE A 90 10.46 23.99 2.30
N GLY A 91 11.65 23.41 2.36
CA GLY A 91 12.51 23.34 3.54
C GLY A 91 12.00 22.33 4.57
N GLU A 92 12.71 22.14 5.69
CA GLU A 92 12.18 21.44 6.86
C GLU A 92 11.02 22.25 7.46
N LYS A 93 9.80 22.08 6.93
CA LYS A 93 8.61 22.55 7.62
C LYS A 93 8.39 21.64 8.82
N LEU A 94 8.96 22.09 9.94
CA LEU A 94 8.58 21.79 11.30
C LEU A 94 7.14 21.27 11.36
N THR A 95 7.03 20.03 11.85
CA THR A 95 5.82 19.34 12.31
C THR A 95 4.57 20.20 12.34
N TYR A 96 3.47 19.69 11.77
CA TYR A 96 2.08 20.17 11.79
C TYR A 96 1.56 20.84 13.09
N ARG A 97 2.30 20.77 14.20
CA ARG A 97 2.08 21.52 15.45
C ARG A 97 2.47 23.00 15.42
N GLU A 98 3.28 23.46 14.49
CA GLU A 98 3.73 24.87 14.47
C GLU A 98 2.87 25.81 13.59
N SER A 99 2.14 25.26 12.63
CA SER A 99 1.22 26.01 11.78
C SER A 99 0.05 26.63 12.56
N GLU A 100 -0.38 26.02 13.66
CA GLU A 100 -1.43 26.57 14.53
C GLU A 100 -0.96 27.78 15.36
N LYS A 101 0.35 27.89 15.65
CA LYS A 101 0.89 29.06 16.39
C LYS A 101 1.00 30.32 15.53
N LYS A 102 1.18 30.18 14.21
CA LYS A 102 1.35 31.35 13.33
C LYS A 102 0.01 32.01 12.93
N GLN A 103 -1.13 31.33 13.03
CA GLN A 103 -2.42 31.97 12.76
C GLN A 103 -2.86 32.96 13.86
N ASN A 104 -2.34 32.85 15.08
CA ASN A 104 -2.64 33.79 16.18
C ASN A 104 -1.74 35.04 16.24
N LEU A 105 -0.71 35.12 15.39
CA LEU A 105 0.16 36.31 15.31
C LEU A 105 -0.29 37.29 14.22
N PHE A 106 -1.09 36.85 13.24
CA PHE A 106 -1.56 37.69 12.13
C PHE A 106 -3.02 38.13 12.26
N ASN A 107 -3.80 37.55 13.17
CA ASN A 107 -5.11 38.06 13.55
C ASN A 107 -4.95 39.01 14.75
N GLY A 108 -4.43 40.21 14.48
CA GLY A 108 -4.43 41.29 15.45
C GLY A 108 -5.83 41.56 15.98
N ARG A 109 -6.07 41.12 17.22
CA ARG A 109 -7.01 41.77 18.12
C ARG A 109 -6.28 42.04 19.42
N VAL A 110 -6.12 43.34 19.68
CA VAL A 110 -5.91 43.95 20.99
C VAL A 110 -6.94 43.40 21.97
#